data_AF-A0A2V6XDQ0-F1
#
_entry.id   AF-A0A2V6XDQ0-F1
#
_cell.length_a   1.000
_cell.length_b   1.000
_cell.length_c   1.000
_cell.angle_alpha   90.00
_cell.angle_beta   90.00
_cell.angle_gamma   90.00
#
_symmetry.space_group_name_H-M   'P 1'
#
loop_
_entity.id
_entity.type
_entity.pdbx_description
1 polymer ?
#
loop_
_entity_poly.entity_id
_entity_poly.type
_entity_poly.pdbx_seq_one_letter_code
_entity_poly.pdbx_strand_id
1 'polypeptide(L)'
;MDEQLQRVLARLRQLFRYREYTTLERYRADVPVGVTQRWVIPGDRQLDIMPESVVNSAVRMRLRLARGSLIELNANIEAQPDRWAVIGGPPYNDGVLIIVIWAHPNPG
;
A
#
# COMPACT_ATOMS: atom_id res chain seq x y z
N MET A 1 17.43 -2.14 -10.96
CA MET A 1 16.30 -2.42 -10.05
C MET A 1 16.37 -1.44 -8.91
N ASP A 2 15.24 -0.83 -8.52
CA ASP A 2 15.21 0.17 -7.44
C ASP A 2 15.70 -0.40 -6.10
N GLU A 3 16.64 0.28 -5.45
CA GLU A 3 17.17 -0.09 -4.13
C GLU A 3 16.07 -0.19 -3.06
N GLN A 4 15.05 0.67 -3.15
CA GLN A 4 13.88 0.62 -2.28
C GLN A 4 13.10 -0.68 -2.43
N LEU A 5 12.91 -1.17 -3.66
CA LEU A 5 12.20 -2.43 -3.91
C LEU A 5 12.98 -3.62 -3.32
N GLN A 6 14.31 -3.60 -3.39
CA GLN A 6 15.12 -4.66 -2.78
C GLN A 6 15.02 -4.68 -1.24
N ARG A 7 15.04 -3.51 -0.59
CA ARG A 7 14.81 -3.41 0.86
C ARG A 7 13.43 -3.94 1.24
N VAL A 8 12.43 -3.67 0.40
CA VAL A 8 11.08 -4.16 0.58
C VAL A 8 11.01 -5.67 0.47
N LEU A 9 11.57 -6.26 -0.58
CA LEU A 9 11.62 -7.70 -0.77
C LEU A 9 12.38 -8.40 0.38
N ALA A 10 13.48 -7.83 0.85
CA ALA A 10 14.21 -8.35 2.00
C ALA A 10 13.34 -8.37 3.26
N ARG A 11 12.60 -7.28 3.51
CA ARG A 11 11.69 -7.21 4.66
C ARG A 11 10.48 -8.13 4.50
N LEU A 12 9.92 -8.26 3.30
CA LEU A 12 8.83 -9.20 3.03
C LEU A 12 9.26 -10.64 3.29
N ARG A 13 10.47 -11.04 2.88
CA ARG A 13 11.04 -12.37 3.20
C ARG A 13 11.21 -12.61 4.70
N GLN A 14 11.43 -11.57 5.49
CA GLN A 14 11.48 -11.67 6.96
C GLN A 14 10.09 -11.82 7.57
N LEU A 15 9.12 -11.05 7.07
CA LEU A 15 7.75 -11.00 7.61
C LEU A 15 6.89 -12.19 7.15
N PHE A 16 7.12 -12.65 5.92
CA PHE A 16 6.33 -13.68 5.27
C PHE A 16 7.25 -14.73 4.64
N ARG A 17 6.91 -16.01 4.85
CA ARG A 17 7.67 -17.14 4.29
C ARG A 17 7.18 -17.55 2.90
N TYR A 18 6.92 -16.59 2.02
CA TYR A 18 6.54 -16.90 0.63
C TYR A 18 7.77 -17.31 -0.20
N ARG A 19 7.57 -18.26 -1.12
CA ARG A 19 8.64 -18.79 -1.99
C ARG A 19 9.10 -17.78 -3.03
N GLU A 20 8.16 -17.01 -3.59
CA GLU A 20 8.40 -16.10 -4.69
C GLU A 20 7.62 -14.79 -4.49
N TYR A 21 8.17 -13.70 -5.02
CA TYR A 21 7.56 -12.39 -5.00
C TYR A 21 7.64 -11.80 -6.41
N THR A 22 6.48 -11.42 -6.96
CA THR A 22 6.39 -10.76 -8.26
C THR A 22 5.74 -9.40 -8.09
N THR A 23 6.38 -8.35 -8.61
CA THR A 23 5.75 -7.03 -8.68
C THR A 23 4.72 -7.07 -9.80
N LEU A 24 3.46 -6.85 -9.47
CA LEU A 24 2.38 -6.83 -10.45
C LEU A 24 2.27 -5.43 -11.08
N GLU A 25 2.06 -4.42 -10.24
CA GLU A 25 1.88 -3.03 -10.66
C GLU A 25 2.53 -2.07 -9.67
N ARG A 26 2.84 -0.86 -10.14
CA ARG A 26 3.35 0.24 -9.31
C ARG A 26 2.57 1.51 -9.65
N TYR A 27 1.99 2.12 -8.64
CA TYR A 27 1.29 3.39 -8.77
C TYR A 27 2.02 4.48 -8.01
N ARG A 28 1.93 5.71 -8.53
CA ARG A 28 2.42 6.93 -7.88
C ARG A 28 1.41 8.04 -8.14
N ALA A 29 1.09 8.80 -7.10
CA ALA A 29 0.25 9.99 -7.21
C ALA A 29 0.64 10.99 -6.12
N ASP A 30 0.48 12.27 -6.40
CA ASP A 30 0.45 13.32 -5.40
C ASP A 30 -1.01 13.50 -4.96
N VAL A 31 -1.27 13.26 -3.67
CA VAL A 31 -2.63 13.22 -3.14
C VAL A 31 -2.75 14.26 -2.01
N PRO A 32 -3.63 15.27 -2.17
CA PRO A 32 -3.88 16.22 -1.09
C PRO A 32 -4.49 15.55 0.14
N VAL A 33 -4.21 16.10 1.33
CA VAL A 33 -4.85 15.65 2.57
C VAL A 33 -6.37 15.83 2.48
N GLY A 34 -7.12 14.82 2.91
CA GLY A 34 -8.57 14.77 2.85
C GLY A 34 -9.15 14.33 1.50
N VAL A 35 -8.31 14.13 0.48
CA VAL A 35 -8.74 13.66 -0.84
C VAL A 35 -8.51 12.15 -0.96
N THR A 36 -9.54 11.43 -1.40
CA THR A 36 -9.42 9.99 -1.68
C THR A 36 -8.89 9.79 -3.10
N GLN A 37 -7.74 9.13 -3.21
CA GLN A 37 -7.24 8.60 -4.46
C GLN A 37 -7.67 7.14 -4.62
N ARG A 38 -8.04 6.76 -5.85
CA ARG A 38 -8.52 5.41 -6.17
C ARG A 38 -7.64 4.79 -7.25
N TRP A 39 -7.36 3.51 -7.11
CA TRP A 39 -6.67 2.69 -8.11
C TRP A 39 -7.42 1.39 -8.33
N VAL A 40 -7.52 0.96 -9.58
CA VAL A 40 -7.90 -0.40 -9.93
C VAL A 40 -6.64 -1.25 -9.81
N ILE A 41 -6.69 -2.33 -9.05
CA ILE A 41 -5.56 -3.24 -8.81
C ILE A 41 -5.96 -4.68 -9.20
N PRO A 42 -4.99 -5.59 -9.39
CA PRO A 42 -5.28 -6.95 -9.86
C PRO A 42 -6.30 -7.74 -9.02
N GLY A 43 -7.12 -8.53 -9.72
CA GLY A 43 -8.18 -9.35 -9.13
C GLY A 43 -9.51 -8.62 -8.97
N ASP A 44 -9.85 -7.74 -9.91
CA ASP A 44 -11.08 -6.94 -9.94
C ASP A 44 -11.30 -6.09 -8.68
N ARG A 45 -10.18 -5.56 -8.15
CA ARG A 45 -10.15 -4.83 -6.90
C ARG A 45 -9.99 -3.35 -7.11
N GLN A 46 -10.57 -2.59 -6.19
CA GLN A 46 -10.39 -1.17 -6.06
C GLN A 46 -9.72 -0.87 -4.72
N LEU A 47 -8.61 -0.14 -4.79
CA LEU A 47 -7.89 0.39 -3.64
C LEU A 47 -8.16 1.89 -3.51
N ASP A 48 -8.83 2.27 -2.43
CA ASP A 48 -9.02 3.66 -2.05
C ASP A 48 -8.02 4.00 -0.93
N ILE A 49 -7.24 5.07 -1.11
CA ILE A 49 -6.36 5.62 -0.09
C ILE A 49 -6.69 7.10 0.11
N MET A 50 -6.87 7.50 1.36
CA MET A 50 -7.09 8.88 1.74
C MET A 50 -6.06 9.28 2.82
N PRO A 51 -5.12 10.19 2.52
CA PRO A 51 -4.30 10.82 3.55
C PRO A 51 -5.19 11.66 4.47
N GLU A 52 -5.19 11.34 5.76
CA GLU A 52 -6.02 12.01 6.77
C GLU A 52 -5.29 13.18 7.44
N SER A 53 -3.99 13.02 7.68
CA SER A 53 -3.18 14.04 8.35
C SER A 53 -1.69 13.78 8.15
N VAL A 54 -0.89 14.84 8.26
CA VAL A 54 0.56 14.76 8.36
C VAL A 54 1.00 15.30 9.72
N VAL A 55 1.73 14.50 10.50
CA VAL A 55 2.26 14.90 11.81
C VAL A 55 3.70 14.41 11.93
N ASN A 56 4.67 15.29 12.19
CA ASN A 56 6.09 14.94 12.29
C ASN A 56 6.60 14.08 11.12
N SER A 57 6.24 14.47 9.89
CA SER A 57 6.54 13.73 8.65
C SER A 57 5.88 12.35 8.51
N ALA A 58 5.06 11.93 9.48
CA ALA A 58 4.21 10.75 9.38
C ALA A 58 2.90 11.09 8.70
N VAL A 59 2.57 10.35 7.65
CA VAL A 59 1.29 10.45 6.94
C VAL A 59 0.37 9.37 7.48
N ARG A 60 -0.68 9.77 8.17
CA ARG A 60 -1.78 8.87 8.54
C ARG A 60 -2.74 8.76 7.37
N MET A 61 -3.11 7.54 7.00
CA MET A 61 -3.96 7.27 5.85
C MET A 61 -5.04 6.26 6.22
N ARG A 62 -6.23 6.48 5.66
CA ARG A 62 -7.30 5.49 5.63
C ARG A 62 -7.25 4.72 4.32
N LEU A 63 -7.39 3.41 4.43
CA LEU A 63 -7.38 2.50 3.29
C LEU A 63 -8.62 1.63 3.25
N ARG A 64 -9.12 1.44 2.05
CA ARG A 64 -10.20 0.50 1.76
C ARG A 64 -9.87 -0.28 0.51
N LEU A 65 -9.93 -1.60 0.62
CA LEU A 65 -9.86 -2.51 -0.51
C LEU A 65 -11.23 -3.13 -0.72
N ALA A 66 -11.75 -3.03 -1.94
CA ALA A 66 -13.03 -3.60 -2.33
C ALA A 66 -12.89 -4.49 -3.56
N ARG A 67 -13.71 -5.54 -3.65
CA ARG A 67 -13.91 -6.35 -4.85
C ARG A 67 -15.41 -6.40 -5.15
N GLY A 68 -15.84 -5.61 -6.14
CA GLY A 68 -17.26 -5.32 -6.34
C GLY A 68 -17.87 -4.67 -5.09
N SER A 69 -18.90 -5.29 -4.52
CA SER A 69 -19.56 -4.81 -3.29
C SER A 69 -18.90 -5.30 -1.99
N LEU A 70 -17.98 -6.25 -2.06
CA LEU A 70 -17.30 -6.83 -0.88
C LEU A 70 -16.15 -5.94 -0.44
N ILE A 71 -16.11 -5.58 0.83
CA ILE A 71 -14.94 -4.91 1.45
C ILE A 71 -14.02 -5.96 2.02
N GLU A 72 -12.88 -6.15 1.35
CA GLU A 72 -11.89 -7.16 1.72
C GLU A 72 -10.92 -6.64 2.78
N LEU A 73 -10.71 -5.32 2.85
CA LEU A 73 -9.88 -4.67 3.86
C LEU A 73 -10.38 -3.27 4.13
N ASN A 74 -10.37 -2.89 5.41
CA ASN A 74 -10.47 -1.50 5.85
C ASN A 74 -9.46 -1.30 6.97
N ALA A 75 -8.49 -0.40 6.77
CA ALA A 75 -7.38 -0.21 7.68
C ALA A 75 -6.97 1.26 7.77
N ASN A 76 -6.55 1.67 8.96
CA ASN A 76 -5.83 2.92 9.14
C ASN A 76 -4.35 2.57 9.29
N ILE A 77 -3.50 3.18 8.46
CA ILE A 77 -2.06 2.97 8.50
C ILE A 77 -1.34 4.29 8.68
N GLU A 78 -0.10 4.18 9.11
CA GLU A 78 0.84 5.28 9.15
C GLU A 78 2.05 4.90 8.31
N ALA A 79 2.50 5.82 7.46
CA ALA A 79 3.75 5.70 6.73
C ALA A 79 4.60 6.95 6.95
N GLN A 80 5.90 6.74 7.07
CA GLN A 80 6.94 7.76 7.18
C GLN A 80 7.98 7.52 6.10
N PRO A 81 8.79 8.53 5.71
CA PRO A 81 9.81 8.40 4.66
C PRO A 81 10.71 7.16 4.83
N ASP A 82 11.11 6.84 6.05
CA ASP A 82 11.97 5.67 6.35
C ASP A 82 11.20 4.44 6.87
N ARG A 83 9.90 4.60 7.15
CA ARG A 83 9.02 3.55 7.68
C ARG A 83 7.75 3.46 6.83
N TRP A 84 7.88 2.70 5.76
CA TRP A 84 6.82 2.35 4.84
C TRP A 84 5.85 1.34 5.46
N ALA A 85 4.60 1.36 5.00
CA ALA A 85 3.55 0.49 5.50
C ALA A 85 3.38 -0.72 4.57
N VAL A 86 3.32 -1.91 5.16
CA VAL A 86 3.04 -3.16 4.46
C VAL A 86 1.69 -3.67 4.89
N ILE A 87 0.84 -3.92 3.91
CA ILE A 87 -0.43 -4.59 4.14
C ILE A 87 -0.45 -5.88 3.34
N GLY A 88 -0.55 -7.00 4.05
CA GLY A 88 -0.98 -8.25 3.45
C GLY A 88 -2.45 -8.13 3.09
N GLY A 89 -2.74 -8.33 1.82
CA GLY A 89 -4.09 -8.27 1.28
C GLY A 89 -4.78 -9.63 1.26
N PRO A 90 -5.93 -9.72 0.59
CA PRO A 90 -6.67 -10.94 0.37
C PRO A 90 -5.93 -11.92 -0.57
N PRO A 91 -6.37 -13.19 -0.63
CA PRO A 91 -5.86 -14.16 -1.60
C PRO A 91 -5.92 -13.63 -3.04
N TYR A 92 -4.90 -13.92 -3.83
CA TYR A 92 -4.83 -13.57 -5.24
C TYR A 92 -4.14 -14.70 -6.00
N ASN A 93 -4.89 -15.35 -6.90
CA ASN A 93 -4.51 -16.62 -7.52
C ASN A 93 -4.08 -17.64 -6.45
N ASP A 94 -2.93 -18.30 -6.62
CA ASP A 94 -2.37 -19.28 -5.67
C ASP A 94 -1.55 -18.64 -4.54
N GLY A 95 -1.62 -17.31 -4.39
CA GLY A 95 -0.83 -16.54 -3.43
C GLY A 95 -1.63 -15.49 -2.69
N VAL A 96 -0.93 -14.49 -2.17
CA VAL A 96 -1.51 -13.37 -1.43
C VAL A 96 -1.08 -12.07 -2.11
N LEU A 97 -2.03 -11.15 -2.27
CA LEU A 97 -1.71 -9.82 -2.75
C LEU A 97 -1.01 -9.04 -1.64
N ILE A 98 0.22 -8.57 -1.87
CA ILE A 98 0.93 -7.73 -0.90
C ILE A 98 0.92 -6.29 -1.42
N ILE A 99 0.36 -5.39 -0.62
CA ILE A 99 0.28 -3.96 -0.94
C ILE A 99 1.32 -3.24 -0.09
N VAL A 100 2.23 -2.55 -0.76
CA VAL A 100 3.30 -1.79 -0.13
C VAL A 100 3.08 -0.32 -0.40
N ILE A 101 3.07 0.49 0.66
CA ILE A 101 2.72 1.90 0.57
C ILE A 101 3.85 2.74 1.15
N TRP A 102 4.30 3.66 0.30
CA TRP A 102 5.22 4.73 0.66
C TRP A 102 4.44 6.03 0.62
N ALA A 103 4.61 6.84 1.67
CA ALA A 103 4.06 8.18 1.71
C ALA A 103 5.18 9.14 2.08
N HIS A 104 5.36 10.15 1.26
CA HIS A 104 6.31 11.23 1.47
C HIS A 104 5.49 12.51 1.56
N PRO A 105 5.40 13.16 2.73
CA PRO A 105 4.73 14.44 2.80
C PRO A 105 5.52 15.45 1.97
N ASN A 106 4.84 16.06 1.00
CA ASN A 106 5.40 17.14 0.21
C ASN A 106 4.81 18.46 0.75
N PRO A 107 5.63 19.36 1.33
CA PRO A 107 5.12 20.59 1.93
C PRO A 107 4.50 21.57 0.93
N GLY A 108 4.70 21.37 -0.38
CA GLY A 108 4.24 22.32 -1.40
C GLY A 108 5.10 23.58 -1.45
#